data_AF-A0A0U3EL56-F1
#
_entry.id   AF-A0A0U3EL56-F1
#
_cell.length_a   1.000
_cell.length_b   1.000
_cell.length_c   1.000
_cell.angle_alpha   90.00
_cell.angle_beta   90.00
_cell.angle_gamma   90.00
#
_symmetry.space_group_name_H-M   'P 1'
#
loop_
_entity.id
_entity.type
_entity.pdbx_description
1 polymer ?
#
loop_
_entity_poly.entity_id
_entity_poly.type
_entity_poly.pdbx_seq_one_letter_code
_entity_poly.pdbx_strand_id
1 'polypeptide(L)'
;MDLQQEWVALQNKFEQYEFVAWANKLAAVFLLAQMNAGRLVLALIALLWLQEAVLKTFQSRLGERLLKVEQGMRKGVTDAFSAGAMQLHSDWLASRPGTAGLLAQVLRQLLRPTVALPYLPLMLFAWYRTGLWTGIWY
;
A
#
# COMPACT_ATOMS: atom_id res chain seq x y z
N MET A 1 28.42 -9.20 -2.10
CA MET A 1 27.10 -9.12 -2.76
C MET A 1 27.06 -7.79 -3.47
N ASP A 2 26.64 -7.79 -4.74
CA ASP A 2 26.66 -6.61 -5.59
C ASP A 2 25.46 -5.71 -5.27
N LEU A 3 25.67 -4.40 -5.29
CA LEU A 3 24.62 -3.40 -5.08
C LEU A 3 23.54 -3.48 -6.17
N GLN A 4 23.89 -4.00 -7.35
CA GLN A 4 22.94 -4.37 -8.40
C GLN A 4 21.97 -5.48 -7.96
N GLN A 5 22.43 -6.48 -7.21
CA GLN A 5 21.56 -7.57 -6.72
C GLN A 5 20.55 -7.06 -5.69
N GLU A 6 20.97 -6.13 -4.82
CA GLU A 6 20.05 -5.46 -3.89
C GLU A 6 19.00 -4.65 -4.67
N TRP A 7 19.41 -3.88 -5.68
CA TRP A 7 18.49 -3.09 -6.49
C TRP A 7 17.42 -3.97 -7.16
N VAL A 8 17.81 -5.06 -7.82
CA VAL A 8 16.87 -5.99 -8.47
C VAL A 8 15.90 -6.59 -7.45
N ALA A 9 16.38 -7.00 -6.28
CA ALA A 9 15.52 -7.55 -5.23
C ALA A 9 14.50 -6.53 -4.71
N LEU A 10 14.92 -5.28 -4.49
CA LEU A 10 14.04 -4.20 -4.05
C LEU A 10 13.01 -3.83 -5.12
N GLN A 11 13.43 -3.72 -6.38
CA GLN A 11 12.55 -3.40 -7.50
C GLN A 11 11.46 -4.46 -7.68
N ASN A 12 11.85 -5.74 -7.70
CA ASN A 12 10.89 -6.84 -7.80
C ASN A 12 9.85 -6.82 -6.67
N LYS A 13 10.28 -6.50 -5.44
CA LYS A 13 9.35 -6.38 -4.31
C LYS A 13 8.43 -5.17 -4.44
N PHE A 14 8.96 -4.04 -4.90
CA PHE A 14 8.18 -2.83 -5.14
C PHE A 14 7.04 -3.09 -6.15
N GLU A 15 7.33 -3.77 -7.26
CA GLU A 15 6.35 -4.15 -8.27
C GLU A 15 5.33 -5.18 -7.75
N GLN A 16 5.76 -6.14 -6.94
CA GLN A 16 4.84 -7.09 -6.28
C GLN A 16 3.79 -6.38 -5.43
N TYR A 17 4.15 -5.30 -4.71
CA TYR A 17 3.18 -4.51 -3.94
C TYR A 17 2.14 -3.81 -4.83
N GLU A 18 2.53 -3.34 -6.02
CA GLU A 18 1.57 -2.80 -6.99
C GLU A 18 0.58 -3.87 -7.45
N PHE A 19 1.07 -5.07 -7.78
CA PHE A 19 0.21 -6.17 -8.20
C PHE A 19 -0.79 -6.56 -7.10
N VAL A 20 -0.34 -6.65 -5.84
CA VAL A 20 -1.24 -6.93 -4.71
C VAL A 20 -2.25 -5.80 -4.51
N ALA A 21 -1.86 -4.53 -4.69
CA ALA A 21 -2.79 -3.42 -4.62
C ALA A 21 -3.87 -3.47 -5.72
N TRP A 22 -3.52 -3.92 -6.92
CA TRP A 22 -4.49 -4.20 -7.98
C TRP A 22 -5.44 -5.35 -7.61
N ALA A 23 -4.92 -6.45 -7.07
CA ALA A 23 -5.72 -7.58 -6.60
C ALA A 23 -6.72 -7.16 -5.51
N ASN A 24 -6.30 -6.29 -4.57
CA ASN A 24 -7.17 -5.75 -3.53
C ASN A 24 -8.34 -4.94 -4.09
N LYS A 25 -8.12 -4.15 -5.15
CA LYS A 25 -9.19 -3.40 -5.85
C LYS A 25 -10.17 -4.34 -6.54
N LEU A 26 -9.66 -5.35 -7.23
CA LEU A 26 -10.50 -6.36 -7.90
C LEU A 26 -11.34 -7.15 -6.89
N ALA A 27 -10.75 -7.51 -5.74
CA ALA A 27 -11.49 -8.13 -4.64
C ALA A 27 -12.62 -7.23 -4.13
N ALA A 28 -12.39 -5.93 -3.97
CA ALA A 28 -13.41 -4.98 -3.54
C ALA A 28 -14.58 -4.88 -4.54
N VAL A 29 -14.28 -4.83 -5.84
CA VAL A 29 -15.29 -4.85 -6.92
C VAL A 29 -16.09 -6.16 -6.88
N PHE A 30 -15.41 -7.29 -6.72
CA PHE A 30 -16.05 -8.60 -6.64
C PHE A 30 -16.99 -8.72 -5.43
N LEU A 31 -16.57 -8.25 -4.26
CA LEU A 31 -17.41 -8.22 -3.05
C LEU A 31 -18.67 -7.39 -3.27
N LEU A 32 -18.55 -6.20 -3.88
CA LEU A 32 -19.70 -5.35 -4.19
C LEU A 32 -20.69 -6.03 -5.16
N ALA A 33 -20.17 -6.77 -6.15
CA ALA A 33 -20.97 -7.44 -7.16
C ALA A 33 -21.74 -8.65 -6.60
N GLN A 34 -21.06 -9.50 -5.82
CA GLN A 34 -21.61 -10.79 -5.39
C GLN A 34 -22.42 -10.72 -4.09
N MET A 35 -22.02 -9.86 -3.16
CA MET A 35 -22.67 -9.81 -1.85
C MET A 35 -23.88 -8.88 -1.87
N ASN A 36 -24.89 -9.23 -1.08
CA ASN A 36 -26.00 -8.32 -0.81
C ASN A 36 -25.50 -7.09 -0.08
N ALA A 37 -26.06 -5.93 -0.44
CA ALA A 37 -25.68 -4.68 0.16
C ALA A 37 -26.01 -4.67 1.65
N GLY A 38 -25.01 -4.35 2.46
CA GLY A 38 -25.17 -4.27 3.90
C GLY A 38 -23.92 -3.72 4.59
N ARG A 39 -24.06 -3.51 5.90
CA ARG A 39 -22.97 -3.02 6.76
C ARG A 39 -21.70 -3.89 6.67
N LEU A 40 -21.85 -5.19 6.42
CA LEU A 40 -20.74 -6.11 6.24
C LEU A 40 -19.92 -5.82 4.98
N VAL A 41 -20.56 -5.58 3.83
CA VAL A 41 -19.86 -5.27 2.57
C VAL A 41 -19.09 -3.96 2.69
N LEU A 42 -19.70 -2.94 3.31
CA LEU A 42 -19.02 -1.67 3.60
C LEU A 42 -17.78 -1.88 4.49
N ALA A 43 -17.90 -2.66 5.56
CA ALA A 43 -16.79 -2.95 6.46
C ALA A 43 -15.65 -3.71 5.75
N LEU A 44 -15.97 -4.67 4.88
CA LEU A 44 -14.97 -5.41 4.11
C LEU A 44 -14.26 -4.52 3.08
N ILE A 45 -14.98 -3.66 2.36
CA ILE A 45 -14.39 -2.69 1.44
C ILE A 45 -13.47 -1.72 2.19
N ALA A 46 -13.90 -1.22 3.37
CA ALA A 46 -13.08 -0.37 4.22
C ALA A 46 -11.82 -1.08 4.74
N LEU A 47 -11.92 -2.37 5.06
CA LEU A 47 -10.76 -3.18 5.46
C LEU A 47 -9.77 -3.35 4.31
N LEU A 48 -10.24 -3.64 3.09
CA LEU A 48 -9.39 -3.72 1.89
C LEU A 48 -8.71 -2.39 1.59
N TRP A 49 -9.42 -1.28 1.79
CA TRP A 49 -8.87 0.08 1.64
C TRP A 49 -7.75 0.35 2.64
N LEU A 50 -7.96 0.01 3.91
CA LEU A 50 -6.95 0.13 4.97
C LEU A 50 -5.72 -0.76 4.69
N GLN A 51 -5.95 -2.00 4.26
CA GLN A 51 -4.87 -2.93 3.90
C GLN A 51 -4.02 -2.38 2.75
N GLU A 52 -4.63 -1.77 1.74
CA GLU A 52 -3.88 -1.12 0.66
C GLU A 52 -3.03 0.04 1.19
N ALA A 53 -3.54 0.87 2.07
CA ALA A 53 -2.76 1.96 2.68
C ALA A 53 -1.53 1.43 3.47
N VAL A 54 -1.70 0.31 4.18
CA VAL A 54 -0.59 -0.37 4.87
C VAL A 54 0.43 -0.90 3.86
N LEU A 55 0.00 -1.55 2.78
CA LEU A 55 0.89 -2.02 1.70
C LEU A 55 1.67 -0.86 1.07
N LYS A 56 1.01 0.27 0.77
CA LYS A 56 1.67 1.47 0.23
C LYS A 56 2.67 2.10 1.21
N THR A 57 2.47 1.92 2.52
CA THR A 57 3.44 2.36 3.54
C THR A 57 4.71 1.50 3.50
N PHE A 58 4.60 0.19 3.28
CA PHE A 58 5.77 -0.67 3.08
C PHE A 58 6.46 -0.38 1.74
N GLN A 59 5.67 -0.21 0.69
CA GLN A 59 6.17 0.12 -0.63
C GLN A 59 6.94 1.45 -0.66
N SER A 60 6.47 2.49 0.06
CA SER A 60 7.18 3.77 0.13
C SER A 60 8.57 3.63 0.77
N ARG A 61 8.71 2.80 1.82
CA ARG A 61 10.00 2.53 2.47
C ARG A 61 10.98 1.83 1.52
N LEU A 62 10.49 0.90 0.72
CA LEU A 62 11.30 0.26 -0.32
C LEU A 62 11.73 1.27 -1.39
N GLY A 63 10.83 2.15 -1.83
CA GLY A 63 11.15 3.20 -2.80
C GLY A 63 12.21 4.17 -2.30
N GLU A 64 12.14 4.62 -1.04
CA GLU A 64 13.17 5.46 -0.43
C GLU A 64 14.55 4.79 -0.45
N ARG A 65 14.60 3.48 -0.14
CA ARG A 65 15.85 2.71 -0.19
C ARG A 65 16.35 2.50 -1.62
N LEU A 66 15.46 2.19 -2.56
CA LEU A 66 15.79 2.00 -3.96
C LEU A 66 16.48 3.25 -4.52
N LEU A 67 15.95 4.45 -4.23
CA LEU A 67 16.56 5.72 -4.62
C LEU A 67 17.95 5.94 -4.03
N LYS A 68 18.19 5.55 -2.76
CA LYS A 68 19.53 5.61 -2.15
C LYS A 68 20.52 4.69 -2.86
N VAL A 69 20.09 3.47 -3.18
CA VAL A 69 20.89 2.47 -3.92
C VAL A 69 21.22 2.99 -5.32
N GLU A 70 20.26 3.56 -6.05
CA GLU A 70 20.49 4.20 -7.37
C GLU A 70 21.47 5.36 -7.31
N GLN A 71 21.38 6.21 -6.28
CA GLN A 71 22.34 7.30 -6.06
C GLN A 71 23.75 6.77 -5.78
N GLY A 72 23.88 5.66 -5.04
CA GLY A 72 25.15 4.98 -4.81
C GLY A 72 25.80 4.47 -6.10
N MET A 73 25.01 3.78 -6.94
CA MET A 73 25.46 3.32 -8.27
C MET A 73 25.89 4.48 -9.16
N ARG A 74 25.10 5.57 -9.20
CA ARG A 74 25.40 6.75 -10.02
C ARG A 74 26.73 7.42 -9.64
N LYS A 75 27.12 7.34 -8.37
CA LYS A 75 28.40 7.87 -7.87
C LYS A 75 29.60 6.94 -8.13
N GLY A 76 29.38 5.81 -8.82
CA GLY A 76 30.43 4.82 -9.11
C GLY A 76 30.83 4.01 -7.89
N VAL A 77 30.03 3.99 -6.82
CA VAL A 77 30.28 3.16 -5.65
C VAL A 77 29.80 1.75 -5.96
N THR A 78 30.72 0.90 -6.40
CA THR A 78 30.48 -0.52 -6.69
C THR A 78 30.58 -1.39 -5.44
N ASP A 79 31.31 -0.94 -4.42
CA ASP A 79 31.40 -1.65 -3.15
C ASP A 79 30.18 -1.43 -2.27
N ALA A 80 29.44 -2.52 -2.07
CA ALA A 80 28.29 -2.60 -1.18
C ALA A 80 28.60 -2.12 0.26
N PHE A 81 29.82 -2.33 0.74
CA PHE A 81 30.26 -1.89 2.07
C PHE A 81 30.37 -0.35 2.15
N SER A 82 30.99 0.26 1.14
CA SER A 82 31.17 1.71 1.03
C SER A 82 29.85 2.45 0.76
N ALA A 83 28.88 1.77 0.15
CA ALA A 83 27.55 2.32 -0.13
C ALA A 83 26.53 2.12 1.00
N GLY A 84 26.88 1.41 2.08
CA GLY A 84 25.91 1.04 3.13
C GLY A 84 24.77 0.19 2.57
N ALA A 85 25.10 -0.85 1.79
CA ALA A 85 24.17 -1.83 1.24
C ALA A 85 23.41 -2.59 2.34
N MET A 86 22.22 -3.09 1.99
CA MET A 86 21.37 -3.95 2.83
C MET A 86 20.91 -3.35 4.15
N GLN A 87 20.94 -2.02 4.29
CA GLN A 87 20.56 -1.32 5.52
C GLN A 87 19.06 -0.97 5.59
N LEU A 88 18.19 -1.66 4.83
CA LEU A 88 16.75 -1.34 4.79
C LEU A 88 16.11 -1.35 6.19
N HIS A 89 16.40 -2.38 6.98
CA HIS A 89 15.78 -2.55 8.30
C HIS A 89 16.49 -1.75 9.40
N SER A 90 17.81 -1.67 9.36
CA SER A 90 18.62 -0.91 10.30
C SER A 90 18.39 0.60 10.18
N ASP A 91 18.40 1.14 8.94
CA ASP A 91 18.08 2.55 8.68
C ASP A 91 16.69 2.90 9.18
N TRP A 92 15.71 2.01 8.92
CA TRP A 92 14.34 2.21 9.36
C TRP A 92 14.22 2.13 10.89
N LEU A 93 14.90 1.19 11.54
CA LEU A 93 14.87 1.05 13.00
C LEU A 93 15.45 2.30 13.69
N ALA A 94 16.56 2.84 13.16
CA ALA A 94 17.22 4.03 13.66
C ALA A 94 16.37 5.31 13.50
N SER A 95 15.56 5.37 12.44
CA SER A 95 14.69 6.52 12.12
C SER A 95 13.21 6.27 12.42
N ARG A 96 12.90 5.17 13.14
CA ARG A 96 11.52 4.69 13.30
C ARG A 96 10.68 5.73 14.03
N PRO A 97 9.59 6.23 13.41
CA PRO A 97 8.68 7.09 14.13
C PRO A 97 7.95 6.30 15.22
N GLY A 98 7.58 6.99 16.30
CA GLY A 98 6.72 6.42 17.34
C GLY A 98 5.36 5.97 16.78
N THR A 99 4.54 5.33 17.61
CA THR A 99 3.22 4.79 17.24
C THR A 99 2.33 5.81 16.53
N ALA A 100 2.27 7.04 17.04
CA ALA A 100 1.52 8.14 16.42
C ALA A 100 2.03 8.48 15.01
N GLY A 101 3.34 8.44 14.78
CA GLY A 101 3.91 8.69 13.45
C GLY A 101 3.66 7.53 12.48
N LEU A 102 3.60 6.28 12.95
CA LEU A 102 3.20 5.14 12.13
C LEU A 102 1.73 5.26 11.69
N LEU A 103 0.84 5.66 12.60
CA LEU A 103 -0.56 5.92 12.25
C LEU A 103 -0.67 7.07 11.24
N ALA A 104 0.09 8.15 11.43
CA ALA A 104 0.12 9.26 10.47
C ALA A 104 0.60 8.82 9.07
N GLN A 105 1.57 7.90 8.98
CA GLN A 105 2.01 7.34 7.69
C GLN A 105 0.87 6.58 7.00
N VAL A 106 0.17 5.71 7.73
CA VAL A 106 -0.96 4.95 7.18
C VAL A 106 -2.07 5.89 6.74
N LEU A 107 -2.42 6.91 7.53
CA LEU A 107 -3.43 7.91 7.17
C LEU A 107 -3.04 8.68 5.90
N ARG A 108 -1.77 9.07 5.75
CA ARG A 108 -1.29 9.74 4.53
C ARG A 108 -1.43 8.85 3.30
N GLN A 109 -1.12 7.56 3.41
CA GLN A 109 -1.28 6.63 2.29
C GLN A 109 -2.76 6.35 2.00
N LEU A 110 -3.60 6.28 3.02
CA LEU A 110 -5.05 6.08 2.88
C LEU A 110 -5.71 7.22 2.07
N LEU A 111 -5.29 8.46 2.33
CA LEU A 111 -5.77 9.67 1.64
C LEU A 111 -5.13 9.91 0.28
N ARG A 112 -4.12 9.12 -0.10
CA ARG A 112 -3.43 9.29 -1.38
C ARG A 112 -4.44 9.05 -2.51
N PRO A 113 -4.54 9.92 -3.54
CA PRO A 113 -5.57 9.79 -4.57
C PRO A 113 -5.58 8.43 -5.26
N THR A 114 -4.41 7.84 -5.49
CA THR A 114 -4.26 6.51 -6.11
C THR A 114 -4.84 5.37 -5.27
N VAL A 115 -4.94 5.56 -3.95
CA VAL A 115 -5.51 4.60 -3.00
C VAL A 115 -6.96 4.94 -2.70
N ALA A 116 -7.32 6.22 -2.52
CA ALA A 116 -8.68 6.60 -2.14
C ALA A 116 -9.69 6.52 -3.29
N LEU A 117 -9.27 6.93 -4.50
CA LEU A 117 -10.17 7.09 -5.66
C LEU A 117 -10.90 5.80 -6.05
N PRO A 118 -10.31 4.60 -5.99
CA PRO A 118 -11.03 3.36 -6.30
C PRO A 118 -12.06 2.96 -5.23
N TYR A 119 -11.78 3.23 -3.94
CA TYR A 119 -12.62 2.74 -2.84
C TYR A 119 -13.78 3.68 -2.49
N LEU A 120 -13.61 5.00 -2.64
CA LEU A 120 -14.66 5.98 -2.33
C LEU A 120 -15.94 5.72 -3.16
N PRO A 121 -15.89 5.55 -4.49
CA PRO A 121 -17.07 5.20 -5.28
C PRO A 121 -17.68 3.85 -4.88
N LEU A 122 -16.85 2.84 -4.61
CA LEU A 122 -17.33 1.52 -4.19
C LEU A 122 -18.09 1.58 -2.86
N MET A 123 -17.60 2.37 -1.89
CA MET A 123 -18.30 2.61 -0.63
C MET A 123 -19.62 3.37 -0.84
N LEU A 124 -19.63 4.38 -1.71
CA LEU A 124 -20.85 5.12 -2.05
C LEU A 124 -21.90 4.21 -2.72
N PHE A 125 -21.49 3.35 -3.65
CA PHE A 125 -22.39 2.37 -4.28
C PHE A 125 -22.91 1.34 -3.30
N ALA A 126 -22.04 0.79 -2.43
CA ALA A 126 -22.46 -0.13 -1.38
C ALA A 126 -23.49 0.53 -0.46
N TRP A 127 -23.23 1.76 -0.02
CA TRP A 127 -24.15 2.55 0.82
C TRP A 127 -25.50 2.79 0.14
N TYR A 128 -25.50 3.29 -1.10
CA TYR A 128 -26.72 3.51 -1.87
C TYR A 128 -27.56 2.23 -2.00
N ARG A 129 -26.91 1.11 -2.30
CA ARG A 129 -27.57 -0.20 -2.40
C ARG A 129 -28.14 -0.67 -1.06
N THR A 130 -27.55 -0.31 0.09
CA THR A 130 -28.14 -0.62 1.41
C THR A 130 -29.46 0.11 1.66
N GLY A 131 -29.60 1.36 1.20
CA GLY A 131 -30.84 2.15 1.34
C GLY A 131 -31.96 1.60 0.46
N LEU A 132 -31.65 1.16 -0.76
CA LEU A 132 -32.61 0.50 -1.65
C LEU A 132 -33.13 -0.83 -1.10
N TRP A 133 -32.28 -1.62 -0.45
CA TRP A 133 -32.68 -2.94 0.08
C TRP A 133 -33.55 -2.84 1.34
N THR A 134 -33.33 -1.81 2.16
CA THR A 134 -34.13 -1.54 3.36
C THR A 134 -35.50 -0.91 3.05
N GLY A 135 -35.68 -0.34 1.85
CA GLY A 135 -36.94 0.28 1.40
C GLY A 135 -37.94 -0.64 0.69
N ILE A 136 -37.65 -1.94 0.52
CA ILE A 136 -38.54 -2.89 -0.22
C ILE A 136 -39.54 -3.61 0.71
N TRP A 137 -39.58 -3.28 2.01
CA TRP A 137 -40.46 -3.93 3.00
C TRP A 137 -41.31 -2.98 3.85
N TYR A 138 -41.72 -1.81 3.32
CA TYR A 138 -42.78 -0.99 3.91
C TYR A 138 -43.79 -0.55 2.85
#